data_AF-A0A7J2LFP8-F1
#
_entry.id   AF-A0A7J2LFP8-F1
#
_cell.length_a   1.000
_cell.length_b   1.000
_cell.length_c   1.000
_cell.angle_alpha   90.00
_cell.angle_beta   90.00
_cell.angle_gamma   90.00
#
_symmetry.space_group_name_H-M   'P 1'
#
loop_
_entity.id
_entity.type
_entity.pdbx_description
1 polymer ?
#
loop_
_entity_poly.entity_id
_entity_poly.type
_entity_poly.pdbx_seq_one_letter_code
_entity_poly.pdbx_strand_id
1 'polypeptide(L)' 'MGRAERRAADWLKRGGRMLSSTCPNCGSPLFEIGGEVWCPRCNQP' A
#
# COMPACT_ATOMS: atom_id res chain seq x y z
N MET A 1 11.45 -4.63 10.45
CA MET A 1 10.50 -4.01 9.50
C MET A 1 10.93 -4.33 8.10
N GLY A 2 10.14 -5.11 7.36
CA GLY A 2 10.36 -5.34 5.93
C GLY A 2 10.10 -4.08 5.09
N ARG A 3 10.47 -4.16 3.81
CA ARG A 3 10.36 -3.05 2.86
C ARG A 3 8.91 -2.62 2.59
N ALA A 4 7.95 -3.53 2.72
CA ALA A 4 6.53 -3.25 2.48
C ALA A 4 5.93 -2.44 3.63
N GLU A 5 6.25 -2.78 4.86
CA GLU A 5 5.78 -2.10 6.08
C GLU A 5 6.33 -0.68 6.15
N ARG A 6 7.57 -0.47 5.69
CA ARG A 6 8.18 0.86 5.64
C ARG A 6 7.55 1.75 4.56
N ARG A 7 7.19 1.19 3.40
CA ARG A 7 6.42 1.89 2.37
C ARG A 7 5.00 2.21 2.83
N ALA A 8 4.30 1.25 3.43
CA ALA A 8 2.98 1.48 4.01
C ALA A 8 3.01 2.60 5.04
N ALA A 9 4.02 2.62 5.92
CA ALA A 9 4.21 3.70 6.89
C ALA A 9 4.49 5.05 6.24
N ASP A 10 5.32 5.10 5.19
CA ASP A 10 5.58 6.34 4.43
C ASP A 10 4.31 6.87 3.75
N TRP A 11 3.54 5.98 3.13
CA TRP A 11 2.29 6.31 2.48
C TRP A 11 1.27 6.87 3.46
N LEU A 12 1.09 6.24 4.62
CA LEU A 12 0.22 6.76 5.69
C LEU A 12 0.66 8.15 6.16
N LYS A 13 1.97 8.41 6.29
CA LYS A 13 2.50 9.73 6.65
C LYS A 13 2.22 10.80 5.60
N ARG A 14 2.10 10.41 4.33
CA ARG A 14 1.80 11.31 3.19
C ARG A 14 0.29 11.50 2.96
N GLY A 15 -0.56 10.96 3.84
CA GLY A 15 -2.01 11.02 3.72
C GLY A 15 -2.62 9.87 2.91
N GLY A 16 -1.86 8.80 2.66
CA GLY A 16 -2.35 7.59 2.03
C GLY A 16 -3.38 6.86 2.91
N ARG A 17 -4.35 6.21 2.28
CA ARG A 17 -5.41 5.47 2.96
C ARG A 17 -5.29 3.98 2.70
N MET A 18 -5.27 3.16 3.75
CA MET A 18 -5.36 1.71 3.59
C MET A 18 -6.76 1.34 3.09
N LEU A 19 -6.84 0.54 2.04
CA LEU A 19 -8.08 0.01 1.50
C LEU A 19 -8.37 -1.36 2.11
N SER A 20 -9.66 -1.69 2.22
CA SER A 20 -10.12 -3.03 2.61
C SER A 20 -9.87 -4.09 1.52
N SER A 21 -9.49 -3.66 0.32
CA SER A 21 -9.10 -4.52 -0.79
C SER A 21 -7.67 -5.02 -0.62
N THR A 22 -7.44 -6.30 -0.90
CA THR A 22 -6.11 -6.93 -0.87
C THR A 22 -5.60 -7.22 -2.28
N CYS A 23 -4.30 -7.09 -2.48
CA CYS A 23 -3.64 -7.41 -3.74
C CYS A 23 -3.81 -8.92 -4.06
N PRO A 24 -4.34 -9.29 -5.24
CA PRO A 24 -4.55 -10.70 -5.61
C PRO A 24 -3.25 -11.47 -5.81
N ASN A 25 -2.12 -10.77 -6.06
CA ASN A 25 -0.82 -11.41 -6.30
C ASN A 25 -0.09 -11.81 -5.00
N CYS A 26 -0.26 -11.03 -3.93
CA CYS A 26 0.53 -11.22 -2.70
C CYS A 26 -0.27 -11.18 -1.39
N GLY A 27 -1.59 -10.95 -1.46
CA GLY A 27 -2.49 -10.90 -0.31
C GLY A 27 -2.25 -9.72 0.64
N SER A 28 -1.50 -8.70 0.23
CA SER A 28 -1.25 -7.52 1.08
C SER A 28 -2.36 -6.48 0.92
N PRO A 29 -2.70 -5.74 1.99
CA PRO A 29 -3.68 -4.66 1.89
C PRO A 29 -3.20 -3.60 0.89
N LEU A 30 -4.11 -3.16 0.03
CA LEU A 30 -3.87 -2.07 -0.92
C LEU A 30 -3.95 -0.73 -0.21
N PHE A 31 -3.29 0.27 -0.78
CA PHE A 31 -3.26 1.63 -0.27
C PHE A 31 -3.60 2.60 -1.37
N GLU A 32 -4.45 3.57 -1.10
CA GLU A 32 -4.73 4.69 -1.99
C GLU A 32 -3.83 5.86 -1.61
N ILE A 33 -2.99 6.34 -2.53
CA ILE A 33 -2.15 7.53 -2.34
C ILE A 33 -2.35 8.45 -3.54
N GLY A 34 -2.76 9.70 -3.28
CA GLY A 34 -2.94 10.70 -4.34
C GLY A 34 -4.02 10.35 -5.36
N GLY A 35 -4.97 9.46 -5.03
CA GLY A 35 -6.02 9.00 -5.93
C GLY A 35 -5.69 7.73 -6.71
N GLU A 36 -4.49 7.18 -6.56
CA GLU A 36 -4.11 5.90 -7.17
C GLU A 36 -4.02 4.80 -6.11
N VAL A 37 -4.47 3.60 -6.47
CA VAL A 37 -4.34 2.40 -5.64
C VAL A 37 -2.97 1.79 -5.88
N TRP A 38 -2.28 1.38 -4.81
CA TRP A 38 -0.94 0.83 -4.85
C TRP A 38 -0.77 -0.31 -3.83
N CYS A 39 -0.03 -1.35 -4.24
CA CYS A 39 0.38 -2.44 -3.37
C CYS A 39 1.77 -2.17 -2.76
N PRO A 40 1.92 -2.12 -1.42
CA PRO A 40 3.21 -1.81 -0.77
C PRO A 40 4.25 -2.92 -0.91
N ARG A 41 3.78 -4.15 -1.18
CA ARG A 41 4.65 -5.32 -1.37
C ARG A 41 5.10 -5.44 -2.82
N CYS A 42 4.16 -5.40 -3.77
CA CYS A 42 4.43 -5.51 -5.21
C CYS A 42 4.98 -4.21 -5.82
N ASN A 43 4.72 -3.05 -5.20
CA ASN A 43 5.07 -1.72 -5.71
C ASN A 43 4.47 -1.47 -7.09
N GLN A 44 3.20 -1.83 -7.25
CA GLN A 44 2.42 -1.78 -8.47
C GLN A 44 1.03 -1.24 -8.14
N PRO A 45 0.37 -0.53 -9.08
CA PRO A 45 -1.04 -0.18 -8.94
C PRO A 45 -1.98 -1.37 -9.06
#